data_AF-A0A800GIP1-F1
#
_entry.id   AF-A0A800GIP1-F1
#
_cell.length_a   1.000
_cell.length_b   1.000
_cell.length_c   1.000
_cell.angle_alpha   90.00
_cell.angle_beta   90.00
_cell.angle_gamma   90.00
#
_symmetry.space_group_name_H-M   'P 1'
#
loop_
_entity.id
_entity.type
_entity.pdbx_description
1 polymer ?
#
loop_
_entity_poly.entity_id
_entity_poly.type
_entity_poly.pdbx_seq_one_letter_code
_entity_poly.pdbx_strand_id
1 'polypeptide(L)'
;MFLLKKLIVTLFVSVLMLGSAQAFEPANPEQTIGDVIDLNAQTIAAMQAGESAETVGALLKATKQSSKSVVISGPADVNKQRGGMSLRKSRRAFRDGDTEKAIKLATDALNYYKKAQSIAFVK
;
A
#
# COMPACT_ATOMS: atom_id res chain seq x y z
N MET A 1 -13.27 -9.26 -16.32
CA MET A 1 -13.91 -8.51 -15.20
C MET A 1 -14.35 -9.39 -14.03
N PHE A 2 -14.98 -10.55 -14.26
CA PHE A 2 -15.49 -11.41 -13.17
C PHE A 2 -14.36 -12.05 -12.33
N LEU A 3 -13.24 -12.42 -12.95
CA LEU A 3 -12.08 -13.03 -12.27
C LEU A 3 -11.28 -12.03 -11.43
N LEU A 4 -11.10 -10.78 -11.90
CA LEU A 4 -10.39 -9.74 -11.14
C LEU A 4 -11.18 -9.33 -9.89
N LYS A 5 -12.50 -9.18 -10.01
CA LYS A 5 -13.40 -8.93 -8.88
C LYS A 5 -13.38 -10.09 -7.87
N LYS A 6 -13.41 -11.34 -8.36
CA LYS A 6 -13.28 -12.52 -7.49
C LYS A 6 -11.92 -12.58 -6.81
N LEU A 7 -10.84 -12.24 -7.49
CA LEU A 7 -9.51 -12.22 -6.89
C LEU A 7 -9.41 -11.13 -5.80
N ILE A 8 -9.93 -9.94 -6.06
CA ILE A 8 -9.99 -8.84 -5.08
C ILE A 8 -10.85 -9.24 -3.87
N VAL A 9 -12.02 -9.85 -4.06
CA VAL A 9 -12.91 -10.29 -2.97
C VAL A 9 -12.31 -11.45 -2.17
N THR A 10 -11.71 -12.44 -2.85
CA THR A 10 -11.09 -13.60 -2.17
C THR A 10 -9.85 -13.19 -1.39
N LEU A 11 -9.14 -12.16 -1.84
CA LEU A 11 -7.98 -11.60 -1.16
C LEU A 11 -8.36 -10.57 -0.07
N PHE A 12 -9.51 -9.90 -0.20
CA PHE A 12 -10.08 -9.05 0.86
C PHE A 12 -10.48 -9.86 2.09
N VAL A 13 -10.99 -11.08 1.90
CA VAL A 13 -11.29 -12.02 3.00
C VAL A 13 -10.02 -12.46 3.74
N SER A 14 -8.87 -12.57 3.06
CA SER A 14 -7.60 -12.87 3.73
C SER A 14 -6.97 -11.66 4.43
N VAL A 15 -7.18 -10.43 3.95
CA VAL A 15 -6.71 -9.20 4.63
C VAL A 15 -7.44 -8.95 5.96
N LEU A 16 -8.70 -9.37 6.11
CA LEU A 16 -9.42 -9.30 7.39
C LEU A 16 -8.87 -10.28 8.46
N MET A 17 -8.20 -11.37 8.05
CA MET A 17 -7.55 -12.33 8.96
C MET A 17 -6.17 -11.87 9.47
N LEU A 18 -5.59 -10.79 8.90
CA LEU A 18 -4.35 -10.17 9.38
C LEU A 18 -4.50 -9.39 10.69
N GLY A 19 -5.66 -9.46 11.35
CA GLY A 19 -5.90 -8.91 12.69
C GLY A 19 -5.34 -9.75 13.84
N SER A 20 -4.80 -10.95 13.59
CA SER A 20 -4.12 -11.72 14.62
C SER A 20 -2.67 -11.24 14.78
N ALA A 21 -2.37 -10.73 15.96
CA ALA A 21 -1.03 -10.35 16.40
C ALA A 21 -0.11 -11.58 16.37
N GLN A 22 0.54 -11.83 15.24
CA GLN A 22 1.71 -12.71 15.20
C GLN A 22 2.91 -11.85 15.58
N ALA A 23 3.69 -12.31 16.56
CA ALA A 23 5.00 -11.76 16.85
C ALA A 23 5.86 -11.98 15.60
N PHE A 24 5.95 -10.96 14.75
CA PHE A 24 6.75 -11.01 13.53
C PHE A 24 8.22 -11.07 13.95
N GLU A 25 8.90 -12.16 13.59
CA GLU A 25 10.34 -12.11 13.29
C GLU A 25 10.60 -10.86 12.42
N PRO A 26 11.77 -10.20 12.52
CA PRO A 26 12.03 -9.03 11.70
C PRO A 26 11.93 -9.44 10.23
N ALA A 27 10.78 -9.10 9.61
CA ALA A 27 10.49 -9.44 8.24
C ALA A 27 11.63 -8.89 7.38
N ASN A 28 12.12 -9.70 6.45
CA ASN A 28 13.15 -9.28 5.51
C ASN A 28 12.72 -7.91 4.93
N PRO A 29 13.53 -6.84 5.09
CA PRO A 29 13.16 -5.51 4.61
C PRO A 29 12.78 -5.46 3.13
N GLU A 30 13.35 -6.34 2.31
CA GLU A 30 13.03 -6.51 0.89
C GLU A 30 11.62 -7.07 0.68
N GLN A 31 11.24 -8.08 1.47
CA GLN A 31 9.91 -8.65 1.43
C GLN A 31 8.88 -7.64 1.93
N THR A 32 9.19 -6.94 3.03
CA THR A 32 8.26 -5.97 3.64
C THR A 32 7.96 -4.81 2.69
N ILE A 33 8.97 -4.30 1.96
CA ILE A 33 8.71 -3.25 0.97
C ILE A 33 7.96 -3.79 -0.25
N GLY A 34 8.17 -5.06 -0.63
CA GLY A 34 7.38 -5.76 -1.64
C GLY A 34 5.89 -5.82 -1.27
N ASP A 35 5.59 -6.23 -0.04
CA ASP A 35 4.21 -6.29 0.47
C ASP A 35 3.52 -4.92 0.44
N VAL A 36 4.26 -3.83 0.73
CA VAL A 36 3.74 -2.46 0.64
C VAL A 36 3.43 -2.07 -0.80
N ILE A 37 4.29 -2.44 -1.75
CA ILE A 37 4.11 -2.18 -3.18
C ILE A 37 2.84 -2.90 -3.67
N ASP A 38 2.67 -4.16 -3.30
CA ASP A 38 1.52 -4.97 -3.71
C ASP A 38 0.21 -4.47 -3.09
N LEU A 39 0.20 -4.19 -1.79
CA LEU A 39 -0.97 -3.61 -1.12
C LEU A 39 -1.35 -2.24 -1.70
N ASN A 40 -0.36 -1.40 -2.04
CA ASN A 40 -0.64 -0.11 -2.65
C ASN A 40 -1.20 -0.25 -4.07
N ALA A 41 -0.67 -1.19 -4.88
CA ALA A 41 -1.22 -1.50 -6.19
C ALA A 41 -2.67 -2.01 -6.11
N GLN A 42 -2.97 -2.87 -5.13
CA GLN A 42 -4.35 -3.33 -4.87
C GLN A 42 -5.26 -2.19 -4.43
N THR A 43 -4.75 -1.26 -3.62
CA THR A 43 -5.50 -0.07 -3.20
C THR A 43 -5.88 0.79 -4.41
N ILE A 44 -4.94 1.01 -5.34
CA ILE A 44 -5.19 1.74 -6.59
C ILE A 44 -6.24 1.02 -7.43
N ALA A 45 -6.11 -0.30 -7.60
CA ALA A 45 -7.07 -1.10 -8.36
C ALA A 45 -8.48 -1.05 -7.75
N ALA A 46 -8.60 -1.10 -6.42
CA ALA A 46 -9.88 -0.98 -5.72
C ALA A 46 -10.52 0.40 -5.92
N MET A 47 -9.73 1.48 -5.84
CA MET A 47 -10.21 2.83 -6.16
C MET A 47 -10.70 2.94 -7.61
N GLN A 48 -9.94 2.39 -8.57
CA GLN A 48 -10.29 2.42 -9.99
C GLN A 48 -11.52 1.55 -10.31
N ALA A 49 -11.71 0.45 -9.60
CA ALA A 49 -12.86 -0.43 -9.74
C ALA A 49 -14.14 0.15 -9.11
N GLY A 50 -14.06 1.28 -8.40
CA GLY A 50 -15.18 1.89 -7.70
C GLY A 50 -15.65 1.03 -6.51
N GLU A 51 -14.73 0.33 -5.85
CA GLU A 51 -15.03 -0.44 -4.65
C GLU A 51 -15.56 0.46 -3.52
N SER A 52 -16.22 -0.15 -2.53
CA SER A 52 -16.82 0.59 -1.42
C SER A 52 -15.78 1.40 -0.65
N ALA A 53 -16.22 2.53 -0.07
CA ALA A 53 -15.36 3.38 0.75
C ALA A 53 -14.78 2.64 1.96
N GLU A 54 -15.49 1.64 2.48
CA GLU A 54 -15.01 0.76 3.54
C GLU A 54 -13.85 -0.13 3.05
N THR A 55 -14.01 -0.79 1.90
CA THR A 55 -12.98 -1.64 1.27
C THR A 55 -11.71 -0.84 0.98
N VAL A 56 -11.85 0.28 0.29
CA VAL A 56 -10.71 1.14 -0.05
C VAL A 56 -10.09 1.74 1.23
N GLY A 57 -10.90 2.11 2.21
CA GLY A 57 -10.43 2.61 3.50
C GLY A 57 -9.61 1.59 4.29
N ALA A 58 -10.03 0.32 4.28
CA ALA A 58 -9.32 -0.79 4.89
C ALA A 58 -7.97 -1.03 4.20
N LEU A 59 -7.94 -1.06 2.86
CA LEU A 59 -6.72 -1.20 2.08
C LEU A 59 -5.74 -0.04 2.33
N LEU A 60 -6.21 1.21 2.28
CA LEU A 60 -5.38 2.38 2.60
C LEU A 60 -4.79 2.32 4.02
N LYS A 61 -5.55 1.78 4.98
CA LYS A 61 -5.08 1.59 6.37
C LYS A 61 -4.03 0.47 6.45
N ALA A 62 -4.26 -0.66 5.79
CA ALA A 62 -3.34 -1.79 5.73
C ALA A 62 -2.02 -1.39 5.06
N THR A 63 -2.06 -0.77 3.88
CA THR A 63 -0.89 -0.27 3.15
C THR A 63 -0.08 0.70 4.02
N LYS A 64 -0.76 1.60 4.76
CA LYS A 64 -0.07 2.54 5.66
C LYS A 64 0.58 1.82 6.84
N GLN A 65 -0.08 0.83 7.43
CA GLN A 65 0.48 0.09 8.55
C GLN A 65 1.70 -0.72 8.11
N SER A 66 1.61 -1.42 6.99
CA SER A 66 2.73 -2.16 6.39
C SER A 66 3.91 -1.24 6.03
N SER A 67 3.65 -0.01 5.53
CA SER A 67 4.73 0.93 5.23
C SER A 67 5.58 1.35 6.44
N LYS A 68 5.06 1.22 7.67
CA LYS A 68 5.79 1.56 8.90
C LYS A 68 6.73 0.45 9.35
N SER A 69 6.45 -0.80 9.00
CA SER A 69 7.32 -1.94 9.32
C SER A 69 8.51 -2.05 8.39
N VAL A 70 8.55 -1.27 7.29
CA VAL A 70 9.71 -1.23 6.39
C VAL A 70 10.88 -0.50 7.07
N VAL A 71 11.88 -1.28 7.48
CA VAL A 71 13.14 -0.80 8.05
C VAL A 71 14.21 -0.76 6.96
N ILE A 72 14.45 0.44 6.43
CA ILE A 72 15.51 0.73 5.44
C ILE A 72 16.19 2.04 5.81
N SER A 73 17.45 2.19 5.42
CA SER A 73 18.31 3.32 5.79
C SER A 73 18.92 4.00 4.56
N GLY A 74 19.56 5.16 4.77
CA GLY A 74 20.23 5.90 3.72
C GLY A 74 19.28 6.50 2.66
N PRO A 75 19.72 6.66 1.41
CA PRO A 75 18.92 7.30 0.36
C PRO A 75 17.59 6.60 0.03
N ALA A 76 17.47 5.30 0.35
CA ALA A 76 16.23 4.55 0.21
C ALA A 76 15.13 5.03 1.18
N ASP A 77 15.50 5.40 2.41
CA ASP A 77 14.54 5.86 3.43
C ASP A 77 13.87 7.18 3.04
N VAL A 78 14.58 8.07 2.34
CA VAL A 78 14.00 9.32 1.82
C VAL A 78 12.83 9.03 0.87
N ASN A 79 12.99 8.05 -0.02
CA ASN A 79 11.92 7.64 -0.93
C ASN A 79 10.78 6.95 -0.17
N LYS A 80 11.08 6.08 0.81
CA LYS A 80 10.06 5.48 1.69
C LYS A 80 9.21 6.54 2.38
N GLN A 81 9.84 7.55 2.98
CA GLN A 81 9.15 8.64 3.67
C GLN A 81 8.27 9.44 2.70
N ARG A 82 8.76 9.74 1.49
CA ARG A 82 7.95 10.38 0.43
C ARG A 82 6.74 9.53 0.04
N GLY A 83 6.94 8.21 -0.10
CA GLY A 83 5.85 7.26 -0.33
C GLY A 83 4.79 7.30 0.76
N GLY A 84 5.21 7.26 2.03
CA GLY A 84 4.31 7.36 3.19
C GLY A 84 3.55 8.69 3.26
N MET A 85 4.19 9.80 2.92
CA MET A 85 3.53 11.11 2.84
C MET A 85 2.48 11.15 1.73
N SER A 86 2.80 10.67 0.53
CA SER A 86 1.85 10.61 -0.59
C SER A 86 0.66 9.71 -0.27
N LEU A 87 0.88 8.56 0.38
CA LEU A 87 -0.19 7.67 0.82
C LEU A 87 -1.11 8.34 1.87
N ARG A 88 -0.54 9.11 2.80
CA ARG A 88 -1.33 9.91 3.76
C ARG A 88 -2.20 10.94 3.05
N LYS A 89 -1.67 11.62 2.01
CA LYS A 89 -2.43 12.58 1.21
C LYS A 89 -3.51 11.88 0.38
N SER A 90 -3.21 10.72 -0.21
CA SER A 90 -4.17 9.89 -0.96
C SER A 90 -5.36 9.52 -0.09
N ARG A 91 -5.12 9.01 1.13
CA ARG A 91 -6.20 8.69 2.07
C ARG A 91 -7.07 9.89 2.43
N ARG A 92 -6.46 11.07 2.56
CA ARG A 92 -7.22 12.31 2.82
C ARG A 92 -8.09 12.65 1.61
N ALA A 93 -7.52 12.71 0.41
CA ALA A 93 -8.26 12.99 -0.82
C ALA A 93 -9.43 12.02 -1.02
N PHE A 94 -9.22 10.71 -0.79
CA PHE A 94 -10.27 9.70 -0.89
C PHE A 94 -11.41 9.95 0.10
N ARG A 95 -11.09 10.25 1.37
CA ARG A 95 -12.09 10.58 2.38
C ARG A 95 -12.85 11.86 2.05
N ASP A 96 -12.19 12.81 1.41
CA ASP A 96 -12.79 14.08 0.99
C ASP A 96 -13.59 13.92 -0.34
N GLY A 97 -13.71 12.71 -0.89
CA GLY A 97 -14.49 12.38 -2.09
C GLY A 97 -13.73 12.57 -3.42
N ASP A 98 -12.48 13.02 -3.38
CA ASP A 98 -11.64 13.27 -4.55
C ASP A 98 -10.85 12.01 -4.94
N THR A 99 -11.55 11.05 -5.55
CA THR A 99 -11.00 9.74 -5.92
C THR A 99 -9.89 9.85 -6.97
N GLU A 100 -10.01 10.78 -7.93
CA GLU A 100 -9.01 10.96 -8.98
C GLU A 100 -7.67 11.41 -8.38
N LYS A 101 -7.70 12.43 -7.51
CA LYS A 101 -6.52 12.87 -6.78
C LYS A 101 -5.99 11.78 -5.85
N ALA A 102 -6.87 11.00 -5.21
CA ALA A 102 -6.48 9.88 -4.38
C ALA A 102 -5.68 8.83 -5.16
N ILE A 103 -6.14 8.46 -6.36
CA ILE A 103 -5.46 7.52 -7.27
C ILE A 103 -4.09 8.07 -7.69
N LYS A 104 -4.03 9.35 -8.08
CA LYS A 104 -2.76 10.00 -8.46
C LYS A 104 -1.73 9.95 -7.33
N LEU A 105 -2.14 10.32 -6.12
CA LEU A 105 -1.28 10.32 -4.94
C LEU A 105 -0.87 8.90 -4.50
N ALA A 106 -1.75 7.91 -4.65
CA ALA A 106 -1.42 6.51 -4.38
C ALA A 106 -0.41 5.96 -5.40
N THR A 107 -0.55 6.36 -6.66
CA THR A 107 0.40 6.05 -7.74
C THR A 107 1.77 6.68 -7.48
N ASP A 108 1.81 7.94 -7.05
CA ASP A 108 3.05 8.58 -6.62
C ASP A 108 3.70 7.82 -5.46
N ALA A 109 2.90 7.39 -4.48
CA ALA A 109 3.39 6.57 -3.38
C ALA A 109 3.97 5.23 -3.86
N LEU A 110 3.32 4.57 -4.82
CA LEU A 110 3.79 3.31 -5.41
C LEU A 110 5.15 3.50 -6.09
N ASN A 111 5.30 4.57 -6.86
CA ASN A 111 6.55 4.89 -7.53
C ASN A 111 7.67 5.17 -6.53
N TYR A 112 7.38 5.85 -5.42
CA TYR A 112 8.37 6.08 -4.38
C TYR A 112 8.78 4.78 -3.66
N TYR A 113 7.86 3.87 -3.36
CA TYR A 113 8.22 2.59 -2.75
C TYR A 113 9.04 1.71 -3.70
N LYS A 114 8.69 1.65 -4.99
CA LYS A 114 9.50 0.96 -6.00
C LYS A 114 10.93 1.55 -6.09
N LYS A 115 11.06 2.88 -6.06
CA LYS A 115 12.38 3.54 -6.01
C LYS A 115 13.15 3.23 -4.72
N ALA A 116 12.46 3.20 -3.58
CA ALA A 116 13.08 2.85 -2.31
C ALA A 116 13.58 1.39 -2.34
N GLN A 117 12.80 0.46 -2.88
CA GLN A 117 13.20 -0.94 -3.06
C GLN A 117 14.41 -1.05 -3.99
N SER A 118 14.39 -0.35 -5.13
CA SER A 118 15.52 -0.41 -6.07
C SER A 118 16.81 0.14 -5.46
N ILE A 119 16.74 1.23 -4.69
CA ILE A 119 17.94 1.79 -4.05
C ILE A 119 18.45 0.90 -2.90
N ALA A 120 17.54 0.24 -2.17
CA ALA A 120 17.91 -0.55 -1.00
C ALA A 120 18.45 -1.95 -1.34
N PHE A 121 17.96 -2.58 -2.41
CA PHE A 121 18.17 -4.02 -2.66
C PHE A 121 18.66 -4.38 -4.06
N VAL A 122 18.70 -3.44 -5.01
CA VAL A 122 19.30 -3.71 -6.33
C VAL A 122 20.80 -3.45 -6.24
N LYS A 123 21.59 -4.51 -6.48
CA LYS A 123 23.04 -4.46 -6.70
C LYS A 123 23.36 -4.03 -8.13
#